data_AF-A0A7S2MI54-F1
#
_entry.id   AF-A0A7S2MI54-F1
#
_cell.length_a   1.000
_cell.length_b   1.000
_cell.length_c   1.000
_cell.angle_alpha   90.00
_cell.angle_beta   90.00
_cell.angle_gamma   90.00
#
_symmetry.space_group_name_H-M   'P 1'
#
loop_
_entity.id
_entity.type
_entity.pdbx_description
1 polymer ?
#
loop_
_entity_poly.entity_id
_entity_poly.type
_entity_poly.pdbx_seq_one_letter_code
_entity_poly.pdbx_strand_id
1 'polypeptide(L)'
;LAAAGHAASRTQRSGVAPRRACGGAWIAAAACAAALMPAAAADGSANFAEASWGPHPLCRKSPELHTLRWPDGQSRLVAFGGKGFFWKLTKKGERGQGKRSVRAAARAATRRSIQALARKGYIRRKSKMFGDTWAFKPVASTWSHISYEDARTPVARWKPSTTVTAGKQVMVLFGGCRTTAASGVMNDLWLFRTQEGHPREGLWTQVFTVNPPPKRRGHVTTTNKTHLVIIGGKGWDPAQGSHVLNDVWAIPLDTLGISVPHPSAPAARAGGEAAGATPLDASLSWKGGAPAAAARLPLPRWTRGASFPGAPRWGATGTMVKGLDG
;
A
#
# COMPACT_ATOMS: atom_id res chain seq x y z
N LEU A 1 5.06 -54.86 61.70
CA LEU A 1 3.81 -54.27 61.18
C LEU A 1 3.82 -52.80 61.58
N ALA A 2 4.04 -51.93 60.59
CA ALA A 2 4.44 -50.54 60.77
C ALA A 2 3.35 -49.69 61.42
N ALA A 3 3.81 -48.80 62.30
CA ALA A 3 3.04 -47.89 63.12
C ALA A 3 2.57 -46.64 62.35
N ALA A 4 1.50 -46.07 62.86
CA ALA A 4 0.77 -44.92 62.35
C ALA A 4 1.49 -43.57 62.57
N GLY A 5 1.12 -42.60 61.72
CA GLY A 5 1.00 -41.18 62.08
C GLY A 5 2.28 -40.35 62.03
N HIS A 6 2.54 -39.71 60.89
CA HIS A 6 3.40 -38.52 60.85
C HIS A 6 2.82 -37.40 59.98
N ALA A 7 2.87 -36.21 60.59
CA ALA A 7 2.51 -34.92 60.03
C ALA A 7 3.30 -34.62 58.75
N ALA A 8 2.62 -34.17 57.71
CA ALA A 8 3.26 -33.70 56.48
C ALA A 8 3.44 -32.18 56.51
N SER A 9 4.71 -31.82 56.46
CA SER A 9 5.30 -30.48 56.44
C SER A 9 4.79 -29.58 55.31
N ARG A 10 4.60 -28.32 55.66
CA ARG A 10 4.47 -27.15 54.79
C ARG A 10 5.71 -27.00 53.90
N THR A 11 5.57 -27.16 52.58
CA THR A 11 6.53 -26.66 51.60
C THR A 11 5.79 -25.96 50.46
N GLN A 12 6.14 -24.68 50.27
CA GLN A 12 5.63 -23.80 49.22
C GLN A 12 5.90 -24.43 47.84
N ARG A 13 4.84 -24.67 47.05
CA ARG A 13 4.96 -24.81 45.60
C ARG A 13 4.61 -23.48 44.94
N SER A 14 5.64 -22.83 44.42
CA SER A 14 5.58 -21.68 43.53
C SER A 14 4.91 -22.09 42.21
N GLY A 15 3.71 -21.55 41.96
CA GLY A 15 3.07 -21.61 40.65
C GLY A 15 3.71 -20.61 39.71
N VAL A 16 4.52 -21.07 38.75
CA VAL A 16 4.96 -20.28 37.60
C VAL A 16 4.53 -21.02 36.34
N ALA A 17 3.52 -20.47 35.66
CA ALA A 17 3.07 -20.92 34.35
C ALA A 17 4.17 -20.69 33.28
N PRO A 18 4.25 -21.54 32.25
CA PRO A 18 5.31 -21.45 31.25
C PRO A 18 5.14 -20.20 30.37
N ARG A 19 6.20 -19.38 30.35
CA ARG A 19 6.36 -18.24 29.42
C ARG A 19 6.48 -18.79 28.00
N ARG A 20 5.53 -18.43 27.12
CA ARG A 20 5.70 -18.56 25.68
C ARG A 20 6.78 -17.58 25.21
N ALA A 21 7.94 -18.11 24.86
CA ALA A 21 8.89 -17.45 23.99
C ALA A 21 8.35 -17.51 22.54
N CYS A 22 8.07 -16.35 21.95
CA CYS A 22 8.12 -16.17 20.50
C CYS A 22 8.84 -14.85 20.25
N GLY A 23 10.16 -14.97 20.04
CA GLY A 23 10.96 -13.96 19.37
C GLY A 23 10.55 -13.90 17.89
N GLY A 24 10.35 -12.68 17.42
CA GLY A 24 10.07 -12.34 16.03
C GLY A 24 10.14 -10.82 15.94
N ALA A 25 11.27 -10.32 15.45
CA ALA A 25 11.67 -8.92 15.51
C ALA A 25 10.63 -7.98 14.87
N TRP A 26 9.97 -7.17 15.70
CA TRP A 26 9.12 -6.05 15.27
C TRP A 26 9.94 -4.74 15.27
N ILE A 27 10.86 -4.59 14.31
CA ILE A 27 11.44 -3.28 14.01
C ILE A 27 10.46 -2.53 13.09
N ALA A 28 9.34 -2.04 13.64
CA ALA A 28 8.48 -1.04 12.99
C ALA A 28 7.40 -0.45 13.91
N ALA A 29 7.09 -1.08 15.05
CA ALA A 29 5.96 -0.65 15.89
C ALA A 29 6.32 0.46 16.91
N ALA A 30 7.59 0.61 17.26
CA ALA A 30 8.03 1.57 18.28
C ALA A 30 8.18 3.02 17.78
N ALA A 31 8.41 3.24 16.48
CA ALA A 31 8.62 4.59 15.92
C ALA A 31 7.33 5.42 15.79
N CYS A 32 6.15 4.79 15.85
CA CYS A 32 4.87 5.46 15.58
C CYS A 32 4.40 6.41 16.71
N ALA A 33 5.00 6.34 17.89
CA ALA A 33 4.68 7.23 19.02
C ALA A 33 5.56 8.49 19.08
N ALA A 34 6.62 8.57 18.28
CA ALA A 34 7.64 9.62 18.33
C ALA A 34 7.99 10.20 16.95
N ALA A 35 7.15 9.99 15.93
CA ALA A 35 7.22 10.76 14.69
C ALA A 35 6.81 12.20 15.02
N LEU A 36 7.84 12.98 15.35
CA LEU A 36 7.86 14.41 15.58
C LEU A 36 6.89 15.10 14.62
N MET A 37 5.82 15.65 15.18
CA MET A 37 5.11 16.75 14.54
C MET A 37 6.15 17.85 14.35
N PRO A 38 6.39 18.38 13.14
CA PRO A 38 7.03 19.68 13.07
C PRO A 38 6.17 20.63 13.94
N ALA A 39 6.83 21.48 14.72
CA ALA A 39 6.16 22.53 15.48
C ALA A 39 5.33 23.37 14.50
N ALA A 40 4.07 23.00 14.33
CA ALA A 40 3.17 23.69 13.43
C ALA A 40 2.93 25.08 14.00
N ALA A 41 3.14 26.06 13.13
CA ALA A 41 3.07 27.49 13.32
C ALA A 41 1.98 27.93 14.31
N ALA A 42 2.30 29.00 15.00
CA ALA A 42 1.45 29.72 15.94
C ALA A 42 0.25 30.42 15.28
N ASP A 43 -0.38 29.81 14.26
CA ASP A 43 -1.58 30.36 13.66
C ASP A 43 -2.83 29.58 14.11
N GLY A 44 -3.82 30.34 14.55
CA GLY A 44 -4.93 29.90 15.39
C GLY A 44 -6.04 29.14 14.67
N SER A 45 -5.81 28.62 13.47
CA SER A 45 -6.85 27.96 12.67
C SER A 45 -6.35 26.69 11.95
N ALA A 46 -7.26 25.71 11.87
CA ALA A 46 -7.23 24.49 11.07
C ALA A 46 -6.27 23.34 11.49
N ASN A 47 -6.88 22.28 12.02
CA ASN A 47 -6.45 20.87 11.98
C ASN A 47 -5.00 20.53 12.41
N PHE A 48 -4.89 19.80 13.53
CA PHE A 48 -3.68 19.18 14.10
C PHE A 48 -2.90 18.21 13.18
N ALA A 49 -3.25 18.12 11.90
CA ALA A 49 -2.71 17.16 10.94
C ALA A 49 -2.83 17.62 9.48
N GLU A 50 -3.13 18.89 9.23
CA GLU A 50 -3.10 19.47 7.90
C GLU A 50 -1.77 20.20 7.67
N ALA A 51 -0.71 19.69 8.33
CA ALA A 51 0.65 20.05 8.00
C ALA A 51 0.86 19.64 6.54
N SER A 52 0.91 20.67 5.71
CA SER A 52 1.58 20.70 4.41
C SER A 52 2.76 19.73 4.43
N TRP A 53 2.79 18.88 3.39
CA TRP A 53 3.77 17.83 3.16
C TRP A 53 5.15 18.16 3.76
N GLY A 54 5.42 17.68 4.98
CA GLY A 54 6.76 17.74 5.55
C GLY A 54 7.73 16.91 4.70
N PRO A 55 9.02 16.83 5.07
CA PRO A 55 10.01 16.06 4.30
C PRO A 55 9.74 14.54 4.28
N HIS A 56 8.69 14.06 4.95
CA HIS A 56 8.43 12.64 5.18
C HIS A 56 6.96 12.27 5.01
N PRO A 57 6.66 11.03 4.59
CA PRO A 57 5.30 10.52 4.55
C PRO A 57 4.69 10.45 5.95
N LEU A 58 3.42 10.84 6.08
CA LEU A 58 2.66 10.63 7.32
C LEU A 58 2.59 9.14 7.68
N CYS A 59 2.60 8.85 8.99
CA CYS A 59 2.43 7.50 9.53
C CYS A 59 1.14 6.85 8.99
N ARG A 60 1.29 5.64 8.44
CA ARG A 60 0.24 4.95 7.70
C ARG A 60 0.34 3.44 7.90
N LYS A 61 -0.82 2.78 7.91
CA LYS A 61 -0.94 1.32 7.94
C LYS A 61 -1.02 0.77 6.52
N SER A 62 -0.45 -0.42 6.36
CA SER A 62 -0.44 -1.17 5.11
C SER A 62 0.20 -0.43 3.91
N PRO A 63 1.29 0.36 4.08
CA PRO A 63 2.15 0.64 2.94
C PRO A 63 2.94 -0.62 2.60
N GLU A 64 2.93 -1.01 1.34
CA GLU A 64 3.89 -1.98 0.81
C GLU A 64 5.05 -1.20 0.21
N LEU A 65 6.28 -1.66 0.47
CA LEU A 65 7.50 -0.97 0.10
C LEU A 65 8.27 -1.83 -0.90
N HIS A 66 8.55 -1.27 -2.08
CA HIS A 66 9.23 -2.00 -3.15
C HIS A 66 10.48 -1.28 -3.61
N THR A 67 11.51 -2.03 -3.95
CA THR A 67 12.70 -1.46 -4.59
C THR A 67 12.44 -1.25 -6.07
N LEU A 68 12.49 0.00 -6.53
CA LEU A 68 12.48 0.35 -7.95
C LEU A 68 13.83 0.92 -8.37
N ARG A 69 14.25 0.60 -9.60
CA ARG A 69 15.41 1.19 -10.28
C ARG A 69 14.96 2.43 -11.03
N TRP A 70 15.65 3.54 -10.80
CA TRP A 70 15.49 4.77 -11.56
C TRP A 70 16.37 4.72 -12.84
N PRO A 71 16.05 5.55 -13.84
CA PRO A 71 16.89 5.73 -15.02
C PRO A 71 18.31 6.22 -14.69
N ASP A 72 18.48 6.95 -13.58
CA ASP A 72 19.78 7.40 -13.04
C ASP A 72 20.67 6.25 -12.51
N GLY A 73 20.22 4.99 -12.63
CA GLY A 73 20.91 3.79 -12.15
C GLY A 73 20.75 3.53 -10.65
N GLN A 74 20.16 4.45 -9.88
CA GLN A 74 19.97 4.28 -8.45
C GLN A 74 18.70 3.49 -8.13
N SER A 75 18.69 2.84 -6.97
CA SER A 75 17.51 2.17 -6.44
C SER A 75 16.89 2.97 -5.31
N ARG A 76 15.55 3.10 -5.31
CA ARG A 76 14.80 3.77 -4.25
C ARG A 76 13.67 2.87 -3.76
N LEU A 77 13.29 3.02 -2.50
CA LEU A 77 12.18 2.28 -1.91
C LEU A 77 10.90 3.08 -2.08
N VAL A 78 9.94 2.54 -2.83
CA VAL A 78 8.70 3.23 -3.21
C VAL A 78 7.52 2.67 -2.44
N ALA A 79 6.71 3.58 -1.90
CA ALA A 79 5.46 3.26 -1.24
C ALA A 79 4.32 4.09 -1.83
N PHE A 80 3.15 3.47 -1.95
CA PHE A 80 1.92 4.13 -2.38
C PHE A 80 0.80 3.97 -1.35
N GLY A 81 0.08 5.06 -1.11
CA GLY A 81 -1.20 5.04 -0.41
C GLY A 81 -1.12 4.60 1.05
N GLY A 82 -2.16 3.93 1.54
CA GLY A 82 -2.27 3.43 2.92
C GLY A 82 -3.35 4.12 3.74
N LYS A 83 -3.47 3.72 5.01
CA LYS A 83 -4.45 4.29 5.96
C LYS A 83 -3.78 4.94 7.15
N GLY A 84 -3.92 6.25 7.27
CA GLY A 84 -3.55 7.02 8.44
C GLY A 84 -4.73 7.32 9.35
N PHE A 85 -4.42 8.01 10.43
CA PHE A 85 -5.41 8.68 11.24
C PHE A 85 -4.88 10.05 11.64
N PHE A 86 -5.81 10.95 11.87
CA PHE A 86 -5.53 12.25 12.42
C PHE A 86 -6.50 12.59 13.52
N TRP A 87 -6.12 13.55 14.34
CA TRP A 87 -6.95 14.06 15.42
C TRP A 87 -7.58 15.38 14.96
N LYS A 88 -8.91 15.44 15.02
CA LYS A 88 -9.67 16.67 14.75
C LYS A 88 -10.23 17.21 16.06
N LEU A 89 -10.17 18.53 16.26
CA LEU A 89 -10.86 19.16 17.37
C LEU A 89 -12.38 18.93 17.28
N THR A 90 -13.01 18.80 18.45
CA THR A 90 -14.46 18.82 18.58
C THR A 90 -14.93 20.21 18.99
N LYS A 91 -16.23 20.50 18.85
CA LYS A 91 -16.84 21.74 19.38
C LYS A 91 -16.52 21.95 20.87
N LYS A 92 -16.42 20.87 21.65
CA LYS A 92 -16.03 20.90 23.07
C LYS A 92 -14.55 21.27 23.25
N GLY A 93 -13.68 20.78 22.37
CA GLY A 93 -12.25 21.11 22.37
C GLY A 93 -11.94 22.54 21.93
N GLU A 94 -12.83 23.19 21.18
CA GLU A 94 -12.65 24.58 20.72
C GLU A 94 -13.00 25.62 21.79
N ARG A 95 -13.71 25.23 22.86
CA ARG A 95 -14.18 26.13 23.92
C ARG A 95 -13.16 26.28 25.05
N GLY A 96 -12.99 27.51 25.56
CA GLY A 96 -12.30 27.87 26.83
C GLY A 96 -11.19 26.91 27.30
N GLN A 97 -11.49 26.13 28.35
CA GLN A 97 -10.60 25.14 28.98
C GLN A 97 -10.15 24.03 28.01
N GLY A 98 -11.01 23.62 27.07
CA GLY A 98 -10.69 22.65 26.02
C GLY A 98 -9.60 23.18 25.10
N LYS A 99 -9.71 24.43 24.64
CA LYS A 99 -8.73 25.05 23.72
C LYS A 99 -7.35 25.17 24.39
N ARG A 100 -7.31 25.58 25.66
CA ARG A 100 -6.06 25.64 26.46
C ARG A 100 -5.46 24.24 26.67
N SER A 101 -6.30 23.26 27.02
CA SER A 101 -5.86 21.87 27.22
C SER A 101 -5.29 21.26 25.94
N VAL A 102 -5.95 21.49 24.79
CA VAL A 102 -5.49 21.00 23.49
C VAL A 102 -4.16 21.65 23.10
N ARG A 103 -4.00 22.97 23.28
CA ARG A 103 -2.74 23.67 23.01
C ARG A 103 -1.58 23.18 23.90
N ALA A 104 -1.83 22.98 25.19
CA ALA A 104 -0.81 22.46 26.11
C ALA A 104 -0.40 21.02 25.74
N ALA A 105 -1.39 20.17 25.44
CA ALA A 105 -1.14 18.79 25.01
C ALA A 105 -0.48 18.68 23.63
N ALA A 106 -0.73 19.64 22.72
CA ALA A 106 -0.05 19.78 21.43
C ALA A 106 1.45 19.99 21.61
N ARG A 107 1.81 20.93 22.49
CA ARG A 107 3.20 21.22 22.82
C ARG A 107 3.91 20.03 23.45
N ALA A 108 3.22 19.30 24.32
CA ALA A 108 3.79 18.09 24.93
C ALA A 108 3.96 16.93 23.94
N ALA A 109 3.14 16.87 22.89
CA ALA A 109 3.16 15.85 21.83
C ALA A 109 3.21 14.37 22.29
N THR A 110 2.82 14.07 23.53
CA THR A 110 2.90 12.70 24.07
C THR A 110 1.67 11.87 23.73
N ARG A 111 1.86 10.54 23.59
CA ARG A 111 0.75 9.59 23.48
C ARG A 111 -0.25 9.73 24.64
N ARG A 112 0.25 9.99 25.86
CA ARG A 112 -0.59 10.17 27.05
C ARG A 112 -1.47 11.41 26.96
N SER A 113 -0.92 12.54 26.48
CA SER A 113 -1.69 13.79 26.33
C SER A 113 -2.81 13.63 25.30
N ILE A 114 -2.53 13.02 24.14
CA ILE A 114 -3.53 12.73 23.10
C ILE A 114 -4.64 11.82 23.63
N GLN A 115 -4.29 10.74 24.35
CA GLN A 115 -5.29 9.85 24.95
C GLN A 115 -6.16 10.57 25.99
N ALA A 116 -5.59 11.43 26.81
CA ALA A 116 -6.34 12.23 27.78
C ALA A 116 -7.33 13.19 27.11
N LEU A 117 -6.91 13.89 26.04
CA LEU A 117 -7.80 14.76 25.26
C LEU A 117 -8.95 13.98 24.61
N ALA A 118 -8.66 12.79 24.08
CA ALA A 118 -9.68 11.93 23.48
C ALA A 118 -10.70 11.46 24.52
N ARG A 119 -10.27 11.03 25.71
CA ARG A 119 -11.15 10.65 26.82
C ARG A 119 -12.03 11.81 27.29
N LYS A 120 -11.51 13.04 27.31
CA LYS A 120 -12.27 14.26 27.65
C LYS A 120 -13.24 14.71 26.53
N GLY A 121 -13.15 14.09 25.34
CA GLY A 121 -13.96 14.41 24.17
C GLY A 121 -13.54 15.70 23.46
N TYR A 122 -12.34 16.22 23.70
CA TYR A 122 -11.84 17.45 23.08
C TYR A 122 -11.33 17.23 21.66
N ILE A 123 -10.85 16.03 21.39
CA ILE A 123 -10.43 15.61 20.06
C ILE A 123 -11.10 14.30 19.69
N ARG A 124 -11.27 14.07 18.40
CA ARG A 124 -11.77 12.80 17.85
C ARG A 124 -10.81 12.30 16.78
N ARG A 125 -10.66 10.98 16.74
CA ARG A 125 -9.86 10.31 15.71
C ARG A 125 -10.65 10.25 14.40
N LYS A 126 -10.04 10.69 13.30
CA LYS A 126 -10.57 10.53 11.95
C LYS A 126 -9.62 9.67 11.12
N SER A 127 -10.15 8.76 10.32
CA SER A 127 -9.32 8.00 9.36
C SER A 127 -9.06 8.84 8.11
N LYS A 128 -7.87 8.70 7.52
CA LYS A 128 -7.53 9.25 6.20
C LYS A 128 -6.95 8.13 5.35
N MET A 129 -7.38 8.05 4.10
CA MET A 129 -6.71 7.22 3.11
C MET A 129 -5.76 8.12 2.34
N PHE A 130 -4.61 7.57 2.00
CA PHE A 130 -3.63 8.26 1.20
C PHE A 130 -3.61 7.69 -0.21
N GLY A 131 -3.28 8.53 -1.19
CA GLY A 131 -3.05 8.18 -2.59
C GLY A 131 -1.81 8.87 -3.15
N ASP A 132 -0.92 9.29 -2.24
CA ASP A 132 0.39 9.83 -2.53
C ASP A 132 1.39 8.70 -2.81
N THR A 133 2.45 9.04 -3.53
CA THR A 133 3.57 8.14 -3.80
C THR A 133 4.83 8.74 -3.22
N TRP A 134 5.59 7.96 -2.45
CA TRP A 134 6.82 8.40 -1.80
C TRP A 134 7.97 7.49 -2.16
N ALA A 135 9.16 8.09 -2.32
CA ALA A 135 10.41 7.38 -2.49
C ALA A 135 11.34 7.65 -1.30
N PHE A 136 11.94 6.61 -0.74
CA PHE A 136 13.06 6.72 0.16
C PHE A 136 14.35 6.42 -0.60
N LYS A 137 15.29 7.36 -0.55
CA LYS A 137 16.63 7.27 -1.15
C LYS A 137 17.60 6.72 -0.09
N PRO A 138 18.01 5.43 -0.14
CA PRO A 138 18.77 4.82 0.94
C PRO A 138 20.12 5.49 1.17
N VAL A 139 20.82 5.87 0.10
CA VAL A 139 22.14 6.52 0.16
C VAL A 139 22.04 7.88 0.84
N ALA A 140 21.04 8.69 0.47
CA ALA A 140 20.83 10.01 1.07
C ALA A 140 20.09 9.94 2.42
N SER A 141 19.51 8.79 2.77
CA SER A 141 18.61 8.63 3.93
C SER A 141 17.46 9.65 3.97
N THR A 142 16.95 10.05 2.81
CA THR A 142 15.88 11.03 2.68
C THR A 142 14.64 10.44 2.02
N TRP A 143 13.49 10.99 2.40
CA TRP A 143 12.22 10.76 1.71
C TRP A 143 11.98 11.91 0.73
N SER A 144 11.42 11.59 -0.43
CA SER A 144 10.89 12.56 -1.37
C SER A 144 9.49 12.16 -1.81
N HIS A 145 8.61 13.15 -1.91
CA HIS A 145 7.31 12.97 -2.55
C HIS A 145 7.52 12.86 -4.06
N ILE A 146 6.98 11.82 -4.70
CA ILE A 146 7.09 11.65 -6.14
C ILE A 146 6.06 12.55 -6.81
N SER A 147 6.53 13.49 -7.62
CA SER A 147 5.71 14.28 -8.53
C SER A 147 5.41 13.50 -9.82
N TYR A 148 4.16 13.59 -10.28
CA TYR A 148 3.66 12.95 -11.50
C TYR A 148 2.70 13.90 -12.25
N GLU A 149 2.53 13.68 -13.56
CA GLU A 149 1.70 14.49 -14.45
C GLU A 149 0.21 14.11 -14.31
N ASP A 150 -0.66 15.10 -14.04
CA ASP A 150 -2.12 15.03 -14.08
C ASP A 150 -2.91 14.13 -13.11
N ALA A 151 -4.21 14.45 -13.00
CA ALA A 151 -5.23 13.85 -12.13
C ALA A 151 -5.47 12.34 -12.32
N ARG A 152 -4.78 11.68 -13.27
CA ARG A 152 -4.95 10.26 -13.61
C ARG A 152 -4.04 9.39 -12.76
N THR A 153 -4.25 9.43 -11.45
CA THR A 153 -3.53 8.59 -10.48
C THR A 153 -4.48 7.68 -9.71
N PRO A 154 -3.98 6.57 -9.12
CA PRO A 154 -4.83 5.73 -8.34
C PRO A 154 -5.39 6.52 -7.16
N VAL A 155 -6.72 6.50 -7.00
CA VAL A 155 -7.35 7.19 -5.87
C VAL A 155 -6.82 6.70 -4.53
N ALA A 156 -6.94 7.54 -3.50
CA ALA A 156 -6.54 7.21 -2.15
C ALA A 156 -7.19 5.91 -1.64
N ARG A 157 -6.36 4.96 -1.20
CA ARG A 157 -6.80 3.61 -0.84
C ARG A 157 -5.91 2.96 0.21
N TRP A 158 -6.45 1.96 0.90
CA TRP A 158 -5.70 1.16 1.86
C TRP A 158 -5.84 -0.33 1.59
N LYS A 159 -4.81 -1.08 2.00
CA LYS A 159 -4.63 -2.48 1.64
C LYS A 159 -4.79 -2.77 0.13
N PRO A 160 -4.31 -1.91 -0.80
CA PRO A 160 -3.98 -2.43 -2.13
C PRO A 160 -2.86 -3.46 -1.97
N SER A 161 -2.64 -4.30 -2.97
CA SER A 161 -1.40 -5.08 -3.05
C SER A 161 -0.60 -4.61 -4.25
N THR A 162 0.69 -4.41 -4.03
CA THR A 162 1.64 -3.96 -5.02
C THR A 162 2.76 -4.97 -5.18
N THR A 163 3.39 -4.98 -6.35
CA THR A 163 4.55 -5.82 -6.64
C THR A 163 5.41 -5.12 -7.69
N VAL A 164 6.62 -5.60 -7.91
CA VAL A 164 7.51 -5.07 -8.94
C VAL A 164 7.84 -6.15 -9.94
N THR A 165 7.97 -5.77 -11.20
CA THR A 165 8.43 -6.67 -12.25
C THR A 165 9.89 -7.09 -12.01
N ALA A 166 10.33 -8.17 -12.66
CA ALA A 166 11.69 -8.71 -12.49
C ALA A 166 12.80 -7.66 -12.72
N GLY A 167 12.61 -6.73 -13.67
CA GLY A 167 13.54 -5.63 -13.95
C GLY A 167 13.53 -4.50 -12.90
N LYS A 168 12.58 -4.52 -11.94
CA LYS A 168 12.37 -3.48 -10.92
C LYS A 168 12.12 -2.08 -11.48
N GLN A 169 11.65 -1.98 -12.72
CA GLN A 169 11.36 -0.68 -13.37
C GLN A 169 9.88 -0.31 -13.29
N VAL A 170 9.01 -1.31 -13.13
CA VAL A 170 7.56 -1.11 -13.08
C VAL A 170 7.01 -1.68 -11.78
N MET A 171 6.33 -0.83 -11.02
CA MET A 171 5.50 -1.27 -9.90
C MET A 171 4.06 -1.46 -10.39
N VAL A 172 3.49 -2.60 -10.06
CA VAL A 172 2.10 -2.93 -10.32
C VAL A 172 1.28 -2.70 -9.05
N LEU A 173 0.08 -2.16 -9.18
CA LEU A 173 -0.88 -1.98 -8.10
C LEU A 173 -2.23 -2.59 -8.49
N PHE A 174 -2.81 -3.40 -7.62
CA PHE A 174 -4.17 -3.92 -7.81
C PHE A 174 -5.08 -3.67 -6.60
N GLY A 175 -6.31 -3.27 -6.91
CA GLY A 175 -7.43 -3.23 -5.97
C GLY A 175 -7.18 -2.36 -4.74
N GLY A 176 -7.57 -2.86 -3.58
CA GLY A 176 -7.55 -2.12 -2.32
C GLY A 176 -8.93 -1.59 -1.94
N CYS A 177 -8.98 -0.60 -1.05
CA CYS A 177 -10.23 -0.07 -0.56
C CYS A 177 -10.18 1.45 -0.38
N ARG A 178 -11.12 2.17 -0.98
CA ARG A 178 -11.18 3.65 -0.92
C ARG A 178 -11.89 4.21 0.32
N THR A 179 -12.64 3.37 1.03
CA THR A 179 -13.38 3.77 2.25
C THR A 179 -13.03 2.86 3.43
N THR A 180 -13.52 3.20 4.62
CA THR A 180 -13.39 2.31 5.78
C THR A 180 -14.41 1.16 5.74
N ALA A 181 -15.46 1.29 4.91
CA ALA A 181 -16.48 0.28 4.74
C ALA A 181 -16.01 -0.80 3.76
N ALA A 182 -16.47 -2.03 3.96
CA ALA A 182 -16.07 -3.15 3.10
C ALA A 182 -16.52 -2.97 1.65
N SER A 183 -17.63 -2.28 1.40
CA SER A 183 -18.15 -1.95 0.07
C SER A 183 -17.23 -1.03 -0.74
N GLY A 184 -16.24 -0.39 -0.11
CA GLY A 184 -15.27 0.46 -0.80
C GLY A 184 -14.15 -0.30 -1.52
N VAL A 185 -14.23 -1.63 -1.67
CA VAL A 185 -13.22 -2.44 -2.36
C VAL A 185 -13.15 -2.14 -3.87
N MET A 186 -11.97 -2.34 -4.46
CA MET A 186 -11.66 -2.02 -5.85
C MET A 186 -11.00 -3.21 -6.57
N ASN A 187 -10.99 -3.20 -7.90
CA ASN A 187 -10.35 -4.20 -8.78
C ASN A 187 -9.66 -3.56 -10.00
N ASP A 188 -9.32 -2.27 -9.90
CA ASP A 188 -8.53 -1.58 -10.91
C ASP A 188 -7.07 -2.01 -10.84
N LEU A 189 -6.43 -2.02 -12.01
CA LEU A 189 -5.01 -2.35 -12.21
C LEU A 189 -4.27 -1.08 -12.65
N TRP A 190 -3.15 -0.80 -12.00
CA TRP A 190 -2.32 0.36 -12.28
C TRP A 190 -0.85 -0.03 -12.40
N LEU A 191 -0.13 0.67 -13.26
CA LEU A 191 1.32 0.58 -13.42
C LEU A 191 1.95 1.90 -13.03
N PHE A 192 3.04 1.86 -12.29
CA PHE A 192 3.89 3.00 -11.99
C PHE A 192 5.27 2.77 -12.62
N ARG A 193 5.70 3.72 -13.46
CA ARG A 193 7.02 3.74 -14.07
C ARG A 193 7.82 4.93 -13.53
N THR A 194 9.09 4.71 -13.25
CA THR A 194 10.03 5.79 -12.92
C THR A 194 10.40 6.54 -14.19
N GLN A 195 10.57 7.86 -14.08
CA GLN A 195 10.98 8.73 -15.19
C GLN A 195 12.24 9.50 -14.80
N GLU A 196 13.01 9.89 -15.82
CA GLU A 196 14.19 10.75 -15.65
C GLU A 196 13.77 12.22 -15.73
N GLY A 197 14.36 13.05 -14.86
CA GLY A 197 14.23 14.50 -14.92
C GLY A 197 13.28 15.12 -13.89
N HIS A 198 13.55 16.38 -13.55
CA HIS A 198 12.63 17.25 -12.80
C HIS A 198 11.80 18.04 -13.83
N PRO A 199 10.48 18.26 -13.63
CA PRO A 199 9.75 18.12 -12.37
C PRO A 199 9.05 16.76 -12.16
N ARG A 200 9.37 15.70 -12.91
CA ARG A 200 8.54 14.48 -12.96
C ARG A 200 9.36 13.22 -12.67
N GLU A 201 9.15 12.66 -11.49
CA GLU A 201 9.89 11.48 -11.05
C GLU A 201 9.19 10.15 -11.42
N GLY A 202 7.93 10.19 -11.88
CA GLY A 202 7.24 8.99 -12.35
C GLY A 202 5.88 9.23 -12.99
N LEU A 203 5.31 8.14 -13.52
CA LEU A 203 4.06 8.12 -14.26
C LEU A 203 3.19 6.94 -13.81
N TRP A 204 1.94 7.24 -13.43
CA TRP A 204 0.91 6.24 -13.22
C TRP A 204 0.09 6.03 -14.50
N THR A 205 -0.21 4.77 -14.82
CA THR A 205 -1.06 4.40 -15.95
C THR A 205 -2.08 3.37 -15.50
N GLN A 206 -3.38 3.64 -15.72
CA GLN A 206 -4.41 2.65 -15.48
C GLN A 206 -4.44 1.65 -16.63
N VAL A 207 -4.50 0.36 -16.31
CA VAL A 207 -4.66 -0.70 -17.29
C VAL A 207 -6.09 -1.22 -17.23
N PHE A 208 -6.82 -1.09 -18.33
CA PHE A 208 -8.13 -1.70 -18.49
C PHE A 208 -7.97 -3.15 -18.93
N THR A 209 -8.72 -4.05 -18.30
CA THR A 209 -8.57 -5.49 -18.49
C THR A 209 -9.91 -6.16 -18.73
N VAL A 210 -9.87 -7.32 -19.38
CA VAL A 210 -11.03 -8.19 -19.59
C VAL A 210 -11.07 -9.24 -18.48
N ASN A 211 -12.28 -9.51 -17.97
CA ASN A 211 -12.55 -10.51 -16.93
C ASN A 211 -11.78 -10.25 -15.61
N PRO A 212 -11.74 -9.02 -15.07
CA PRO A 212 -10.91 -8.71 -13.91
C PRO A 212 -11.32 -9.53 -12.68
N PRO A 213 -10.38 -9.87 -11.77
CA PRO A 213 -10.71 -10.48 -10.50
C PRO A 213 -11.74 -9.64 -9.73
N PRO A 214 -12.61 -10.25 -8.91
CA PRO A 214 -13.54 -9.53 -8.05
C PRO A 214 -12.87 -8.45 -7.20
N LYS A 215 -13.61 -7.37 -6.91
CA LYS A 215 -13.16 -6.26 -6.06
C LYS A 215 -12.69 -6.77 -4.70
N ARG A 216 -11.47 -6.41 -4.30
CA ARG A 216 -10.81 -7.01 -3.12
C ARG A 216 -9.78 -6.08 -2.48
N ARG A 217 -9.50 -6.34 -1.20
CA ARG A 217 -8.40 -5.72 -0.45
C ARG A 217 -7.63 -6.75 0.38
N GLY A 218 -6.36 -6.47 0.68
CA GLY A 218 -5.51 -7.35 1.48
C GLY A 218 -5.41 -8.77 0.90
N HIS A 219 -5.40 -8.84 -0.43
CA HIS A 219 -4.99 -9.99 -1.22
C HIS A 219 -3.47 -9.96 -1.37
N VAL A 220 -2.90 -11.01 -1.95
CA VAL A 220 -1.49 -11.06 -2.33
C VAL A 220 -1.40 -10.85 -3.83
N THR A 221 -0.51 -9.96 -4.27
CA THR A 221 -0.13 -9.77 -5.66
C THR A 221 1.36 -10.09 -5.82
N THR A 222 1.72 -10.84 -6.86
CA THR A 222 3.12 -11.16 -7.16
C THR A 222 3.35 -11.29 -8.65
N THR A 223 4.59 -11.17 -9.11
CA THR A 223 4.95 -11.41 -10.51
C THR A 223 6.02 -12.49 -10.62
N ASN A 224 5.92 -13.29 -11.68
CA ASN A 224 7.02 -14.11 -12.18
C ASN A 224 7.54 -13.52 -13.50
N LYS A 225 8.30 -14.29 -14.28
CA LYS A 225 8.84 -13.82 -15.57
C LYS A 225 7.75 -13.52 -16.62
N THR A 226 6.60 -14.16 -16.54
CA THR A 226 5.58 -14.17 -17.60
C THR A 226 4.21 -13.67 -17.14
N HIS A 227 3.90 -13.71 -15.85
CA HIS A 227 2.57 -13.44 -15.31
C HIS A 227 2.60 -12.58 -14.05
N LEU A 228 1.58 -11.75 -13.92
CA LEU A 228 1.11 -11.19 -12.66
C LEU A 228 0.07 -12.15 -12.09
N VAL A 229 0.21 -12.49 -10.81
CA VAL A 229 -0.65 -13.44 -10.10
C VAL A 229 -1.26 -12.76 -8.87
N ILE A 230 -2.56 -12.98 -8.67
CA ILE A 230 -3.34 -12.48 -7.53
C ILE A 230 -3.97 -13.65 -6.80
N ILE A 231 -3.87 -13.66 -5.47
CA ILE A 231 -4.42 -14.72 -4.64
C ILE A 231 -5.24 -14.15 -3.49
N GLY A 232 -6.47 -14.63 -3.37
CA GLY A 232 -7.36 -14.46 -2.23
C GLY A 232 -7.69 -13.01 -1.87
N GLY A 233 -7.76 -12.72 -0.57
CA GLY A 233 -8.11 -11.42 -0.02
C GLY A 233 -9.54 -11.33 0.50
N LYS A 234 -10.06 -10.11 0.67
CA LYS A 234 -11.41 -9.88 1.17
C LYS A 234 -12.23 -9.04 0.19
N GLY A 235 -13.33 -9.61 -0.29
CA GLY A 235 -14.29 -8.96 -1.17
C GLY A 235 -15.50 -8.40 -0.43
N TRP A 236 -16.41 -7.81 -1.21
CA TRP A 236 -17.72 -7.40 -0.74
C TRP A 236 -18.71 -7.37 -1.90
N ASP A 237 -19.90 -7.90 -1.67
CA ASP A 237 -21.05 -7.75 -2.56
C ASP A 237 -22.33 -7.50 -1.73
N PRO A 238 -23.40 -6.95 -2.34
CA PRO A 238 -24.63 -6.65 -1.61
C PRO A 238 -25.37 -7.87 -1.05
N ALA A 239 -25.22 -9.05 -1.66
CA ALA A 239 -25.99 -10.24 -1.30
C ALA A 239 -25.34 -11.03 -0.15
N GLN A 240 -24.01 -11.16 -0.15
CA GLN A 240 -23.26 -11.93 0.86
C GLN A 240 -22.55 -11.03 1.87
N GLY A 241 -22.50 -9.72 1.62
CA GLY A 241 -21.70 -8.79 2.41
C GLY A 241 -20.21 -9.08 2.26
N SER A 242 -19.48 -9.09 3.38
CA SER A 242 -18.03 -9.26 3.37
C SER A 242 -17.62 -10.74 3.37
N HIS A 243 -17.00 -11.20 2.29
CA HIS A 243 -16.54 -12.58 2.13
C HIS A 243 -15.02 -12.66 1.94
N VAL A 244 -14.42 -13.78 2.35
CA VAL A 244 -12.99 -14.06 2.17
C VAL A 244 -12.82 -14.89 0.90
N LEU A 245 -11.84 -14.51 0.10
CA LEU A 245 -11.55 -15.12 -1.19
C LEU A 245 -10.35 -16.06 -1.06
N ASN A 246 -10.40 -17.19 -1.77
CA ASN A 246 -9.30 -18.13 -1.93
C ASN A 246 -8.98 -18.40 -3.42
N ASP A 247 -9.54 -17.60 -4.31
CA ASP A 247 -9.34 -17.71 -5.75
C ASP A 247 -7.94 -17.25 -6.17
N VAL A 248 -7.47 -17.79 -7.29
CA VAL A 248 -6.20 -17.44 -7.92
C VAL A 248 -6.50 -16.90 -9.32
N TRP A 249 -5.86 -15.79 -9.66
CA TRP A 249 -5.99 -15.14 -10.95
C TRP A 249 -4.62 -14.83 -11.53
N ALA A 250 -4.48 -14.95 -12.84
CA ALA A 250 -3.26 -14.62 -13.54
C ALA A 250 -3.53 -13.78 -14.79
N ILE A 251 -2.59 -12.91 -15.14
CA ILE A 251 -2.59 -12.16 -16.40
C ILE A 251 -1.17 -12.11 -16.97
N PRO A 252 -0.98 -12.35 -18.28
CA PRO A 252 0.34 -12.29 -18.91
C PRO A 252 0.94 -10.87 -18.85
N LEU A 253 2.22 -10.75 -18.49
CA LEU A 253 2.91 -9.46 -18.32
C LEU A 253 3.18 -8.73 -19.63
N ASP A 254 3.38 -9.47 -20.72
CA ASP A 254 3.57 -8.94 -22.08
C ASP A 254 2.34 -8.15 -22.56
N THR A 255 1.14 -8.57 -22.16
CA THR A 255 -0.10 -7.83 -22.47
C THR A 255 -0.19 -6.49 -21.73
N LEU A 256 0.52 -6.29 -20.61
CA LEU A 256 0.42 -5.08 -19.79
C LEU A 256 1.19 -3.88 -20.38
N GLY A 257 1.78 -3.99 -21.57
CA GLY A 257 2.63 -2.93 -22.14
C GLY A 257 3.88 -2.68 -21.30
N ILE A 258 4.33 -3.70 -20.56
CA ILE A 258 5.60 -3.73 -19.85
C ILE A 258 6.58 -4.34 -20.85
N SER A 259 7.41 -3.52 -21.52
CA SER A 259 8.39 -4.07 -22.46
C SER A 259 9.31 -5.03 -21.71
N VAL A 260 9.14 -6.33 -21.92
CA VAL A 260 10.14 -7.34 -21.58
C VAL A 260 11.20 -7.25 -22.67
N PRO A 261 12.49 -6.98 -22.36
CA PRO A 261 13.55 -7.16 -23.35
C PRO A 261 13.51 -8.62 -23.80
N HIS A 262 13.09 -8.87 -25.03
CA HIS A 262 13.05 -10.21 -25.59
C HIS A 262 14.47 -10.57 -26.05
N PRO A 263 15.05 -11.71 -25.64
CA PRO A 263 16.43 -12.09 -25.99
C PRO A 263 16.61 -12.56 -27.45
N SER A 264 15.65 -12.32 -28.35
CA SER A 264 15.72 -12.80 -29.75
C SER A 264 15.19 -11.81 -30.79
N ALA A 265 15.29 -10.50 -30.54
CA ALA A 265 15.20 -9.52 -31.61
C ALA A 265 16.62 -9.26 -32.18
N PRO A 266 16.92 -9.58 -33.44
CA PRO A 266 18.19 -9.19 -34.04
C PRO A 266 18.26 -7.67 -34.05
N ALA A 267 19.42 -7.13 -33.67
CA ALA A 267 19.69 -5.71 -33.59
C ALA A 267 19.26 -5.00 -34.90
N ALA A 268 18.11 -4.33 -34.86
CA ALA A 268 17.73 -3.40 -35.92
C ALA A 268 18.72 -2.25 -35.87
N ARG A 269 19.42 -2.09 -36.99
CA ARG A 269 20.54 -1.19 -37.22
C ARG A 269 20.21 0.23 -36.76
N ALA A 270 21.21 0.85 -36.12
CA ALA A 270 21.26 2.28 -35.85
C ALA A 270 21.02 3.07 -37.15
N GLY A 271 20.06 3.99 -37.13
CA GLY A 271 19.77 4.90 -38.23
C GLY A 271 18.26 5.07 -38.45
N GLY A 272 17.63 5.96 -37.67
CA GLY A 272 16.23 6.36 -37.86
C GLY A 272 15.65 6.95 -36.57
N GLU A 273 15.15 8.17 -36.66
CA GLU A 273 14.68 9.02 -35.55
C GLU A 273 13.77 8.32 -34.53
N ALA A 274 13.88 8.78 -33.29
CA ALA A 274 13.13 8.32 -32.14
C ALA A 274 11.60 8.41 -32.35
N ALA A 275 11.00 7.30 -32.79
CA ALA A 275 9.56 7.10 -32.71
C ALA A 275 9.16 6.86 -31.25
N GLY A 276 8.49 7.85 -30.66
CA GLY A 276 8.05 7.84 -29.27
C GLY A 276 7.22 6.61 -28.91
N ALA A 277 7.48 6.08 -27.72
CA ALA A 277 6.62 5.10 -27.08
C ALA A 277 5.19 5.66 -26.99
N THR A 278 4.29 5.17 -27.83
CA THR A 278 2.87 5.51 -27.76
C THR A 278 2.31 4.86 -26.49
N PRO A 279 1.77 5.64 -25.54
CA PRO A 279 0.97 5.08 -24.46
C PRO A 279 -0.24 4.40 -25.10
N LEU A 280 -0.71 3.29 -24.51
CA LEU A 280 -2.07 2.81 -24.73
C LEU A 280 -3.04 3.85 -24.13
N ASP A 281 -3.20 4.99 -24.80
CA ASP A 281 -4.23 5.97 -24.50
C ASP A 281 -5.53 5.47 -25.13
N ALA A 282 -6.30 4.73 -24.34
CA ALA A 282 -7.66 4.35 -24.68
C ALA A 282 -8.64 5.53 -24.50
N SER A 283 -8.22 6.77 -24.74
CA SER A 283 -9.11 7.92 -24.83
C SER A 283 -8.92 8.67 -26.15
N LEU A 284 -9.52 8.14 -27.21
CA LEU A 284 -10.05 9.01 -28.26
C LEU A 284 -11.56 8.81 -28.33
N SER A 285 -12.22 9.86 -27.86
CA SER A 285 -13.64 10.14 -27.94
C SER A 285 -14.18 9.89 -29.35
N TRP A 286 -15.21 9.06 -29.43
CA TRP A 286 -16.01 8.89 -30.63
C TRP A 286 -16.81 10.17 -30.94
N LYS A 287 -16.27 11.01 -31.83
CA LYS A 287 -17.04 11.85 -32.76
C LYS A 287 -16.21 12.06 -34.03
N GLY A 288 -16.56 11.31 -35.08
CA GLY A 288 -16.28 11.65 -36.48
C GLY A 288 -14.89 11.28 -37.01
N GLY A 289 -14.86 10.35 -37.97
CA GLY A 289 -13.75 10.18 -38.91
C GLY A 289 -12.70 9.16 -38.48
N ALA A 290 -12.70 7.99 -39.12
CA ALA A 290 -11.65 6.99 -38.95
C ALA A 290 -10.38 7.38 -39.72
N PRO A 291 -9.19 7.23 -39.14
CA PRO A 291 -7.99 6.91 -39.89
C PRO A 291 -7.59 5.44 -39.68
N ALA A 292 -6.83 4.93 -40.65
CA ALA A 292 -6.50 3.53 -40.87
C ALA A 292 -6.04 2.75 -39.62
N ALA A 293 -6.41 1.47 -39.60
CA ALA A 293 -6.24 0.52 -38.52
C ALA A 293 -4.78 0.35 -38.05
N ALA A 294 -4.36 1.15 -37.06
CA ALA A 294 -3.36 0.70 -36.11
C ALA A 294 -3.99 -0.48 -35.34
N ALA A 295 -3.49 -1.70 -35.55
CA ALA A 295 -3.98 -2.90 -34.90
C ALA A 295 -4.03 -2.69 -33.38
N ARG A 296 -5.24 -2.48 -32.83
CA ARG A 296 -5.45 -2.43 -31.38
C ARG A 296 -5.10 -3.79 -30.82
N LEU A 297 -3.95 -3.89 -30.14
CA LEU A 297 -3.63 -5.08 -29.35
C LEU A 297 -4.84 -5.39 -28.45
N PRO A 298 -5.28 -6.65 -28.37
CA PRO A 298 -6.43 -7.01 -27.56
C PRO A 298 -6.19 -6.62 -26.10
N LEU A 299 -7.24 -6.17 -25.42
CA LEU A 299 -7.13 -5.79 -24.01
C LEU A 299 -6.59 -6.97 -23.18
N PRO A 300 -5.70 -6.71 -22.20
CA PRO A 300 -5.15 -7.73 -21.32
C PRO A 300 -6.28 -8.52 -20.64
N ARG A 301 -6.20 -9.86 -20.67
CA ARG A 301 -7.26 -10.73 -20.15
C ARG A 301 -6.77 -11.55 -18.97
N TRP A 302 -7.55 -11.49 -17.89
CA TRP A 302 -7.32 -12.33 -16.73
C TRP A 302 -7.89 -13.75 -16.92
N THR A 303 -7.13 -14.72 -16.45
CA THR A 303 -7.52 -16.13 -16.37
C THR A 303 -7.66 -16.52 -14.91
N ARG A 304 -8.80 -17.13 -14.57
CA ARG A 304 -9.03 -17.69 -13.23
C ARG A 304 -8.40 -19.08 -13.17
N GLY A 305 -7.51 -19.30 -12.23
CA GLY A 305 -6.94 -20.61 -11.92
C GLY A 305 -7.79 -21.38 -10.90
N ALA A 306 -7.32 -22.58 -10.52
CA ALA A 306 -7.88 -23.33 -9.41
C ALA A 306 -7.77 -22.54 -8.10
N SER A 307 -8.84 -22.50 -7.31
CA SER A 307 -8.81 -21.89 -5.98
C SER A 307 -7.85 -22.63 -5.05
N PHE A 308 -7.24 -21.90 -4.13
CA PHE A 308 -6.44 -22.50 -3.06
C PHE A 308 -7.31 -23.46 -2.23
N PRO A 309 -6.90 -24.73 -2.07
CA PRO A 309 -7.74 -25.77 -1.46
C PRO A 309 -7.93 -25.60 0.04
N GLY A 310 -7.12 -24.76 0.71
CA GLY A 310 -7.26 -24.48 2.13
C GLY A 310 -8.45 -23.58 2.46
N ALA A 311 -8.84 -23.59 3.73
CA ALA A 311 -9.90 -22.73 4.24
C ALA A 311 -9.61 -21.24 3.93
N PRO A 312 -10.61 -20.43 3.54
CA PRO A 312 -10.42 -19.02 3.29
C PRO A 312 -9.87 -18.28 4.53
N ARG A 313 -8.69 -17.66 4.40
CA ARG A 313 -8.03 -16.87 5.43
C ARG A 313 -7.75 -15.45 4.91
N TRP A 314 -7.80 -14.46 5.80
CA TRP A 314 -7.46 -13.07 5.47
C TRP A 314 -6.27 -12.58 6.29
N GLY A 315 -5.48 -11.68 5.70
CA GLY A 315 -4.25 -11.16 6.31
C GLY A 315 -2.99 -11.91 5.86
N ALA A 316 -3.00 -12.49 4.67
CA ALA A 316 -1.86 -13.19 4.10
C ALA A 316 -0.77 -12.22 3.62
N THR A 317 0.47 -12.68 3.71
CA THR A 317 1.64 -12.15 3.00
C THR A 317 2.14 -13.28 2.12
N GLY A 318 2.52 -12.98 0.89
CA GLY A 318 3.11 -13.97 -0.02
C GLY A 318 4.43 -13.46 -0.56
N THR A 319 5.37 -14.38 -0.75
CA THR A 319 6.65 -14.13 -1.40
C THR A 319 6.83 -15.19 -2.47
N MET A 320 7.26 -14.77 -3.66
CA MET A 320 7.69 -15.68 -4.70
C MET A 320 9.01 -16.32 -4.29
N VAL A 321 9.04 -17.65 -4.20
CA VAL A 321 10.28 -18.42 -4.04
C VAL A 321 10.66 -18.94 -5.42
N LYS A 322 11.89 -18.69 -5.85
CA LYS A 322 12.43 -19.28 -7.08
C LYS A 322 12.84 -20.72 -6.80
N GLY A 323 12.42 -21.63 -7.68
CA GLY A 323 12.92 -23.00 -7.66
C GLY A 323 14.38 -23.06 -8.13
N LEU A 324 15.01 -24.22 -7.95
CA LEU A 324 16.36 -24.49 -8.45
C LEU A 324 16.44 -24.44 -9.99
N ASP A 325 15.29 -24.54 -10.66
CA ASP A 325 15.07 -24.50 -12.11
C ASP A 325 14.85 -23.08 -12.67
N GLY A 326 14.78 -22.04 -11.81
CA GLY A 326 14.86 -20.62 -12.22
C GLY A 326 13.55 -19.86 -12.32
#